data_AF-A0A5D0MKL2-F1
#
_entry.id   AF-A0A5D0MKL2-F1
#
_cell.length_a   1.000
_cell.length_b   1.000
_cell.length_c   1.000
_cell.angle_alpha   90.00
_cell.angle_beta   90.00
_cell.angle_gamma   90.00
#
_symmetry.space_group_name_H-M   'P 1'
#
loop_
_entity.id
_entity.type
_entity.pdbx_description
1 polymer ?
#
loop_
_entity_poly.entity_id
_entity_poly.type
_entity_poly.pdbx_seq_one_letter_code
_entity_poly.pdbx_strand_id
1 'polypeptide(L)' 'MYCTIDNNLDKKTIEKLKKLEKDLNATLIAFKCSNPDFAELSEKELEKIQNFEREHDVSLLAFEDSRS' A
#
# COMPACT_ATOMS: atom_id res chain seq x y z
N MET A 1 -6.42 -5.50 2.16
CA MET A 1 -5.15 -5.77 1.48
C MET A 1 -4.76 -4.56 0.65
N TYR A 2 -3.79 -3.78 1.14
CA TYR A 2 -3.20 -2.68 0.40
C TYR A 2 -1.78 -3.08 0.01
N CYS A 3 -1.43 -2.94 -1.27
CA CYS A 3 -0.13 -3.34 -1.79
C CYS A 3 0.61 -2.11 -2.29
N THR A 4 1.82 -1.89 -1.77
CA THR A 4 2.73 -0.85 -2.24
C THR A 4 3.90 -1.46 -2.97
N ILE A 5 4.52 -0.70 -3.87
CA ILE A 5 5.81 -1.07 -4.44
C ILE A 5 6.81 -1.23 -3.29
N ASP A 6 7.47 -2.38 -3.24
CA ASP A 6 8.50 -2.64 -2.22
C ASP A 6 9.84 -2.08 -2.69
N ASN A 7 10.23 -0.94 -2.11
CA ASN A 7 11.53 -0.31 -2.38
C ASN A 7 12.64 -0.81 -1.44
N ASN A 8 12.33 -1.71 -0.50
CA ASN A 8 13.24 -2.15 0.56
C ASN A 8 13.66 -3.63 0.40
N LEU A 9 13.88 -4.06 -0.85
CA LEU A 9 14.41 -5.40 -1.13
C LEU A 9 15.90 -5.49 -0.81
N ASP A 10 16.30 -6.59 -0.19
CA ASP A 10 17.72 -6.88 0.02
C ASP A 10 18.42 -7.26 -1.30
N LYS A 11 19.75 -7.15 -1.32
CA LYS A 11 20.58 -7.40 -2.51
C LYS A 11 20.41 -8.82 -3.07
N LYS A 12 20.28 -9.83 -2.20
CA LYS A 12 20.14 -11.24 -2.62
C LYS A 12 18.80 -11.46 -3.31
N THR A 13 17.75 -10.80 -2.82
CA THR A 13 16.42 -10.82 -3.43
C THR A 13 16.43 -10.11 -4.79
N ILE A 14 17.10 -8.95 -4.90
CA ILE A 14 17.28 -8.23 -6.17
C ILE A 14 18.01 -9.08 -7.23
N GLU A 15 19.08 -9.79 -6.86
CA GLU A 15 19.81 -10.65 -7.80
C GLU A 15 18.95 -11.79 -8.36
N LYS A 16 18.14 -12.42 -7.50
CA LYS A 16 17.19 -13.45 -7.94
C LYS A 16 16.12 -12.89 -8.86
N LEU A 17 15.61 -11.69 -8.55
CA LEU A 17 14.64 -10.97 -9.39
C LEU A 17 15.20 -10.73 -10.79
N LYS A 18 16.40 -10.16 -10.91
CA LYS A 18 17.05 -9.90 -12.20
C LYS A 18 17.27 -11.17 -13.03
N LYS A 19 17.63 -12.28 -12.38
CA LYS A 19 17.76 -13.57 -13.07
C LYS A 19 16.42 -14.02 -13.63
N LEU A 20 15.36 -13.92 -12.81
CA LEU A 20 14.01 -14.28 -13.22
C LEU A 20 13.49 -13.40 -14.37
N GLU A 21 13.75 -12.09 -14.32
CA GLU A 21 13.40 -11.15 -15.41
C GLU A 21 14.07 -11.54 -16.73
N LYS A 22 15.35 -11.95 -16.68
CA LYS A 22 16.08 -12.42 -17.86
C LYS A 22 15.50 -13.73 -18.40
N ASP A 23 15.18 -14.67 -17.51
CA ASP A 23 14.64 -15.99 -17.89
C ASP A 23 13.25 -15.85 -18.52
N LEU A 24 12.44 -14.88 -18.07
CA LEU A 24 11.09 -14.61 -18.56
C LEU A 24 11.03 -13.59 -19.72
N ASN A 25 12.13 -12.90 -20.00
CA ASN A 25 12.18 -11.74 -20.91
C ASN A 25 11.09 -10.70 -20.58
N ALA A 26 10.92 -10.41 -19.30
CA ALA A 26 9.91 -9.49 -18.78
C ALA A 26 10.43 -8.72 -17.56
N THR A 27 9.99 -7.48 -17.41
CA THR A 27 10.28 -6.66 -16.20
C THR A 27 9.29 -7.00 -15.10
N LEU A 28 9.79 -7.22 -13.88
CA LEU A 28 8.99 -7.58 -12.72
C LEU A 28 9.01 -6.44 -11.69
N ILE A 29 7.84 -6.08 -11.17
CA ILE A 29 7.69 -5.09 -10.10
C ILE A 29 7.33 -5.83 -8.82
N ALA A 30 8.12 -5.62 -7.76
CA ALA A 30 7.84 -6.20 -6.46
C ALA A 30 6.80 -5.34 -5.71
N PHE A 31 5.73 -5.98 -5.26
CA PHE A 31 4.75 -5.39 -4.36
C PHE A 31 4.84 -6.06 -2.99
N LYS A 32 4.75 -5.25 -1.95
CA LYS A 32 4.51 -5.71 -0.58
C LYS A 32 3.09 -5.37 -0.21
N CYS A 33 2.31 -6.40 0.10
CA CYS A 33 0.95 -6.25 0.58
C CYS A 33 0.93 -6.26 2.11
N SER A 34 0.26 -5.28 2.69
CA SER A 34 -0.12 -5.27 4.10
C SER A 34 -1.64 -5.47 4.23
N ASN A 35 -2.03 -6.07 5.35
CA ASN A 35 -3.40 -6.05 5.85
C ASN A 35 -3.38 -5.24 7.13
N PRO A 36 -3.31 -3.90 7.05
CA PRO A 36 -3.41 -3.07 8.23
C PRO A 36 -4.82 -3.13 8.79
N ASP A 37 -4.94 -3.00 10.11
CA ASP A 37 -6.23 -2.91 10.78
C ASP A 37 -6.89 -1.57 10.43
N PHE A 38 -8.22 -1.56 10.40
CA PHE A 38 -8.97 -0.33 10.16
C PHE A 38 -8.83 0.60 11.35
N ALA A 39 -8.66 1.89 11.10
CA ALA A 39 -8.62 2.86 12.18
C ALA A 39 -10.00 2.96 12.84
N GLU A 40 -10.05 2.88 14.16
CA GLU A 40 -11.24 3.29 14.91
C GLU A 40 -11.38 4.81 14.84
N LEU A 41 -12.51 5.28 14.31
CA LEU A 41 -12.79 6.71 14.14
C LEU A 41 -13.98 7.11 15.01
N SER A 42 -13.86 8.26 15.68
CA SER A 42 -15.01 8.91 16.29
C SER A 42 -15.97 9.48 15.24
N GLU A 43 -17.21 9.75 15.63
CA GLU A 43 -18.21 10.36 14.73
C GLU A 43 -17.72 11.67 14.09
N LYS A 44 -17.01 12.50 14.85
CA LYS A 44 -16.46 13.78 14.36
C LYS A 44 -15.37 13.58 13.30
N GLU A 45 -14.54 12.56 13.46
CA GLU A 45 -13.49 12.23 12.49
C GLU A 45 -14.08 11.64 11.22
N LEU A 46 -15.10 10.78 11.36
CA LEU A 46 -15.84 10.22 10.23
C LEU A 46 -16.53 11.32 9.42
N GLU A 47 -17.19 12.28 10.08
CA GLU A 47 -17.85 13.41 9.41
C GLU A 47 -16.85 14.25 8.60
N LYS A 48 -15.64 14.46 9.14
CA LYS A 48 -14.56 15.17 8.44
C LYS A 48 -14.12 14.43 7.17
N ILE A 49 -13.96 13.11 7.25
CA ILE A 49 -13.60 12.28 6.07
C ILE A 49 -14.71 12.34 5.03
N GLN A 50 -15.96 12.17 5.43
CA GLN A 50 -17.10 12.18 4.51
C GLN A 50 -17.29 13.54 3.82
N ASN A 51 -17.01 14.65 4.50
CA ASN A 51 -17.00 15.97 3.88
C ASN A 51 -15.94 16.07 2.76
N PHE A 52 -14.74 15.57 3.04
CA PHE A 52 -13.65 15.55 2.06
C PHE A 52 -13.98 14.66 0.85
N GLU A 53 -14.53 13.47 1.10
CA GLU A 53 -14.98 12.54 0.04
C GLU A 53 -15.99 13.22 -0.90
N ARG A 54 -16.97 13.94 -0.34
CA ARG A 54 -17.97 14.70 -1.12
C ARG A 54 -17.36 15.86 -1.90
N GLU A 55 -16.42 16.59 -1.30
CA GLU A 55 -15.79 17.76 -1.93
C GLU A 55 -14.93 17.38 -3.14
N HIS A 56 -14.27 16.22 -3.07
CA HIS A 56 -13.28 15.81 -4.07
C HIS A 56 -13.73 14.65 -4.97
N ASP A 57 -14.94 14.13 -4.80
CA ASP A 57 -15.47 12.96 -5.52
C ASP A 57 -14.54 11.74 -5.42
N VAL A 58 -14.12 11.43 -4.18
CA VAL A 58 -13.23 10.30 -3.87
C VAL A 58 -13.81 9.45 -2.75
N SER A 59 -13.32 8.21 -2.61
CA SER A 59 -13.58 7.36 -1.45
C SER A 59 -12.27 7.08 -0.73
N LEU A 60 -12.28 7.20 0.60
CA LEU A 60 -11.13 7.03 1.46
C LEU A 60 -11.32 5.82 2.37
N LEU A 61 -10.21 5.14 2.67
CA LEU A 61 -10.16 4.09 3.68
C LEU A 61 -9.14 4.50 4.74
N ALA A 62 -9.56 4.47 6.00
CA ALA A 62 -8.71 4.78 7.15
C ALA A 62 -8.15 3.49 7.77
N PHE A 63 -6.83 3.40 7.85
CA PHE A 63 -6.12 2.29 8.48
C PHE A 63 -5.28 2.82 9.64
N GLU A 64 -5.04 1.98 10.65
CA GLU A 64 -4.15 2.31 11.75
C GLU A 64 -2.71 2.51 11.24
N ASP A 65 -2.03 3.56 11.72
CA ASP A 65 -0.63 3.77 11.38
C ASP A 65 0.26 2.90 12.26
N SER A 66 0.66 1.74 11.72
CA SER A 66 1.57 0.79 12.37
C SER A 66 3.03 1.30 12.46
N ARG A 67 3.27 2.61 12.27
CA ARG A 67 4.59 3.27 12.35
C ARG A 67 4.72 4.21 13.56
N SER A 68 3.85 4.09 14.56
CA SER A 68 3.94 4.81 15.85
C SER A 68 4.88 4.14 16.85
#